data_AF-A0A1H8MAG7-F1
#
_entry.id   AF-A0A1H8MAG7-F1
#
_cell.length_a   1.000
_cell.length_b   1.000
_cell.length_c   1.000
_cell.angle_alpha   90.00
_cell.angle_beta   90.00
_cell.angle_gamma   90.00
#
_symmetry.space_group_name_H-M   'P 1'
#
loop_
_entity.id
_entity.type
_entity.pdbx_description
1 polymer ?
#
loop_
_entity_poly.entity_id
_entity_poly.type
_entity_poly.pdbx_seq_one_letter_code
_entity_poly.pdbx_strand_id
1 'polypeptide(L)'
;MTTQEVAPDSAVIEHKAVGEESLAPQEVRIMDPWSYLFAWLGGCVSIGTFTVGSGLVGTLNLLQTFVAIAIGCTVIGVALMINGQAGHKYGIPFMVQARSAFGFTGTRIPALVRSVPAIVWFGFQSWIGAGALNLVSDTLFGYSNIWVFFIGFQFLQIGLSVLGFHGIKWLENIGSVFIIFSLIYMFFSVISKYGAEISANLINVEGTWGAPFWGGTMLFLGIYSTMMLNVSDYSRELRRNVGPVRQVAIYANSILPATLFMGMIGLMVSSATGEVDPIKVFSSAVDNKLLLVVTLLFIAFAQVTTNILNNVVPPAYALMDVFKINFKTSAVIVGLLAFGTFPWELVKDESAAGLSLFIRTYSAFLGPIFAILVVDYFVLRKQELNIDKLYDPEGPYKGVNMAAVIAMGVGIVFALIFSGISWYASLLPSGILYYLLMKHLPSAQRFREN
;
A
#
# COMPACT_ATOMS: atom_id res chain seq x y z
N MET A 1 48.34 -17.21 33.63
CA MET A 1 47.29 -18.22 33.39
C MET A 1 45.98 -17.63 33.87
N THR A 2 44.94 -17.40 33.10
CA THR A 2 44.65 -17.55 31.67
C THR A 2 43.39 -16.71 31.50
N THR A 3 43.46 -15.70 30.65
CA THR A 3 42.33 -14.89 30.22
C THR A 3 41.29 -15.79 29.56
N GLN A 4 40.07 -15.82 30.10
CA GLN A 4 38.94 -16.40 29.37
C GLN A 4 38.60 -15.46 28.22
N GLU A 5 39.02 -15.83 27.01
CA GLU A 5 38.47 -15.32 25.77
C GLU A 5 36.97 -15.64 25.72
N VAL A 6 36.16 -14.59 25.68
CA VAL A 6 34.76 -14.69 25.26
C VAL A 6 34.77 -14.93 23.76
N ALA A 7 34.32 -16.10 23.33
CA ALA A 7 34.17 -16.45 21.92
C ALA A 7 33.22 -15.48 21.21
N PRO A 8 33.56 -14.95 20.02
CA PRO A 8 32.61 -14.32 19.14
C PRO A 8 32.10 -15.37 18.15
N ASP A 9 30.86 -15.84 18.32
CA ASP A 9 30.20 -16.61 17.26
C ASP A 9 28.78 -16.06 17.04
N SER A 10 28.71 -14.82 16.56
CA SER A 10 27.57 -14.41 15.75
C SER A 10 27.79 -15.02 14.36
N ALA A 11 27.30 -16.23 14.14
CA ALA A 11 27.26 -16.82 12.81
C ALA A 11 26.63 -15.79 11.86
N VAL A 12 27.40 -15.33 10.89
CA VAL A 12 26.92 -14.46 9.82
C VAL A 12 25.81 -15.26 9.13
N ILE A 13 24.56 -14.86 9.33
CA ILE A 13 23.44 -15.47 8.62
C ILE A 13 23.65 -15.08 7.15
N GLU A 14 24.27 -15.95 6.35
CA GLU A 14 24.56 -15.67 4.94
C GLU A 14 23.28 -15.64 4.08
N HIS A 15 22.20 -16.28 4.56
CA HIS A 15 20.97 -16.44 3.81
C HIS A 15 19.72 -16.26 4.67
N LYS A 16 18.76 -15.48 4.16
CA LYS A 16 17.40 -15.40 4.70
C LYS A 16 16.61 -16.63 4.20
N ALA A 17 15.99 -17.36 5.12
CA ALA A 17 15.14 -18.50 4.75
C ALA A 17 13.73 -18.05 4.34
N VAL A 18 13.05 -18.86 3.53
CA VAL A 18 11.70 -18.57 3.02
C VAL A 18 10.70 -18.53 4.17
N GLY A 19 9.90 -17.45 4.25
CA GLY A 19 8.88 -17.28 5.27
C GLY A 19 9.39 -17.00 6.69
N GLU A 20 10.70 -16.80 6.89
CA GLU A 20 11.31 -16.46 8.18
C GLU A 20 11.42 -14.94 8.36
N GLU A 21 10.29 -14.25 8.22
CA GLU A 21 10.22 -12.82 8.51
C GLU A 21 10.23 -12.59 10.02
N SER A 22 11.04 -11.63 10.47
CA SER A 22 11.15 -11.24 11.88
C SER A 22 10.95 -9.73 12.07
N LEU A 23 10.74 -9.31 13.31
CA LEU A 23 10.77 -7.89 13.67
C LEU A 23 12.18 -7.36 13.94
N ALA A 24 13.20 -8.22 13.96
CA ALA A 24 14.59 -7.82 14.19
C ALA A 24 15.16 -7.04 12.99
N PRO A 25 16.26 -6.30 13.17
CA PRO A 25 16.95 -5.64 12.06
C PRO A 25 17.32 -6.65 10.97
N GLN A 26 16.91 -6.37 9.74
CA GLN A 26 17.21 -7.21 8.59
C GLN A 26 18.65 -6.97 8.13
N GLU A 27 19.52 -7.96 8.29
CA GLU A 27 20.92 -7.88 7.82
C GLU A 27 21.06 -8.34 6.37
N VAL A 28 20.45 -9.49 6.02
CA VAL A 28 20.47 -10.02 4.66
C VAL A 28 19.39 -9.35 3.81
N ARG A 29 19.80 -8.56 2.81
CA ARG A 29 18.90 -7.81 1.91
C ARG A 29 18.65 -8.57 0.61
N ILE A 30 17.44 -9.11 0.46
CA ILE A 30 17.09 -9.99 -0.67
C ILE A 30 16.58 -9.25 -1.90
N MET A 31 16.16 -7.99 -1.78
CA MET A 31 15.66 -7.18 -2.89
C MET A 31 16.79 -6.35 -3.51
N ASP A 32 17.22 -6.75 -4.70
CA ASP A 32 18.00 -5.87 -5.58
C ASP A 32 17.09 -4.79 -6.21
N PRO A 33 17.65 -3.71 -6.80
CA PRO A 33 16.86 -2.61 -7.34
C PRO A 33 15.77 -3.01 -8.33
N TRP A 34 15.99 -4.04 -9.14
CA TRP A 34 15.03 -4.49 -10.15
C TRP A 34 13.91 -5.28 -9.50
N SER A 35 14.26 -6.23 -8.62
CA SER A 35 13.26 -6.97 -7.85
C SER A 35 12.40 -6.05 -6.98
N TYR A 36 13.01 -5.00 -6.42
CA TYR A 36 12.28 -3.98 -5.67
C TYR A 36 11.33 -3.19 -6.57
N LEU A 37 11.78 -2.76 -7.76
CA LEU A 37 10.94 -2.08 -8.74
C LEU A 37 9.74 -2.95 -9.15
N PHE A 38 9.98 -4.22 -9.46
CA PHE A 38 8.95 -5.17 -9.86
C PHE A 38 7.95 -5.45 -8.74
N ALA A 39 8.41 -5.58 -7.49
CA ALA A 39 7.51 -5.71 -6.36
C ALA A 39 6.57 -4.49 -6.22
N TRP A 40 7.10 -3.28 -6.31
CA TRP A 40 6.25 -2.08 -6.28
C TRP A 40 5.32 -1.99 -7.49
N LEU A 41 5.78 -2.38 -8.68
CA LEU A 41 4.96 -2.34 -9.88
C LEU A 41 3.76 -3.28 -9.75
N GLY A 42 3.97 -4.54 -9.38
CA GLY A 42 2.89 -5.50 -9.21
C GLY A 42 1.97 -5.18 -8.03
N GLY A 43 2.50 -4.55 -6.98
CA GLY A 43 1.73 -3.96 -5.89
C GLY A 43 0.88 -2.75 -6.28
N CYS A 44 1.11 -2.12 -7.44
CA CYS A 44 0.37 -0.94 -7.89
C CYS A 44 -0.73 -1.26 -8.92
N VAL A 45 -0.84 -2.51 -9.37
CA VAL A 45 -1.93 -2.96 -10.26
C VAL A 45 -3.18 -3.24 -9.44
N SER A 46 -3.73 -2.19 -8.84
CA SER A 46 -4.87 -2.32 -7.94
C SER A 46 -6.18 -1.92 -8.61
N ILE A 47 -7.23 -2.65 -8.27
CA ILE A 47 -8.61 -2.30 -8.64
C ILE A 47 -9.02 -0.98 -8.01
N GLY A 48 -8.50 -0.65 -6.82
CA GLY A 48 -8.75 0.64 -6.18
C GLY A 48 -8.35 1.82 -7.04
N THR A 49 -7.18 1.76 -7.69
CA THR A 49 -6.72 2.80 -8.62
C THR A 49 -7.64 2.96 -9.82
N PHE A 50 -8.12 1.85 -10.37
CA PHE A 50 -9.08 1.83 -11.46
C PHE A 50 -10.41 2.49 -11.04
N THR A 51 -10.92 2.15 -9.84
CA THR A 51 -12.16 2.73 -9.31
C THR A 51 -12.03 4.24 -9.08
N VAL A 52 -10.85 4.72 -8.64
CA VAL A 52 -10.59 6.17 -8.52
C VAL A 52 -10.67 6.85 -9.87
N GLY A 53 -10.03 6.29 -10.92
CA GLY A 53 -10.13 6.82 -12.27
C GLY A 53 -11.57 6.87 -12.80
N SER A 54 -12.31 5.79 -12.57
CA SER A 54 -13.74 5.67 -12.93
C SER A 54 -14.60 6.72 -12.22
N GLY A 55 -14.30 7.02 -10.96
CA GLY A 55 -15.03 8.04 -10.18
C GLY A 55 -14.77 9.49 -10.59
N LEU A 56 -13.82 9.75 -11.51
CA LEU A 56 -13.51 11.10 -12.01
C LEU A 56 -14.23 11.46 -13.32
N VAL A 57 -15.03 10.53 -13.87
CA VAL A 57 -15.87 10.77 -15.05
C VAL A 57 -16.77 11.98 -14.81
N GLY A 58 -16.85 12.87 -15.81
CA GLY A 58 -17.64 14.10 -15.73
C GLY A 58 -17.04 15.20 -14.84
N THR A 59 -15.94 14.93 -14.12
CA THR A 59 -15.25 15.92 -13.29
C THR A 59 -13.96 16.41 -13.95
N LEU A 60 -13.08 15.49 -14.35
CA LEU A 60 -11.80 15.81 -14.97
C LEU A 60 -11.75 15.28 -16.40
N ASN A 61 -11.11 16.03 -17.28
CA ASN A 61 -10.82 15.57 -18.64
C ASN A 61 -9.58 14.65 -18.64
N LEU A 62 -9.26 14.07 -19.80
CA LEU A 62 -8.18 13.09 -19.96
C LEU A 62 -6.82 13.65 -19.51
N LEU A 63 -6.51 14.90 -19.91
CA LEU A 63 -5.26 15.58 -19.57
C LEU A 63 -5.18 15.91 -18.08
N GLN A 64 -6.25 16.47 -17.51
CA GLN A 64 -6.33 16.78 -16.08
C GLN A 64 -6.17 15.52 -15.23
N THR A 65 -6.77 14.40 -15.64
CA THR A 65 -6.62 13.12 -14.94
C THR A 65 -5.18 12.61 -15.02
N PHE A 66 -4.56 12.65 -16.20
CA PHE A 66 -3.14 12.32 -16.37
C PHE A 66 -2.25 13.14 -15.44
N VAL A 67 -2.43 14.47 -15.42
CA VAL A 67 -1.65 15.38 -14.58
C VAL A 67 -1.91 15.12 -13.10
N ALA A 68 -3.17 14.85 -12.71
CA ALA A 68 -3.52 14.54 -11.33
C ALA A 68 -2.83 13.25 -10.84
N ILE A 69 -2.81 12.20 -11.67
CA ILE A 69 -2.09 10.96 -11.40
C ILE A 69 -0.59 11.22 -11.27
N ALA A 70 0.00 11.97 -12.20
CA ALA A 70 1.43 12.25 -12.21
C ALA A 70 1.88 13.01 -10.94
N ILE A 71 1.10 14.02 -10.51
CA ILE A 71 1.35 14.75 -9.26
C ILE A 71 1.23 13.80 -8.07
N GLY A 72 0.13 13.06 -7.95
CA GLY A 72 -0.10 12.12 -6.85
C GLY A 72 1.04 11.10 -6.71
N CYS A 73 1.40 10.43 -7.80
CA CYS A 73 2.48 9.43 -7.81
C CYS A 73 3.84 10.02 -7.46
N THR A 74 4.14 11.24 -7.94
CA THR A 74 5.41 11.92 -7.63
C THR A 74 5.50 12.24 -6.14
N VAL A 75 4.43 12.80 -5.57
CA VAL A 75 4.37 13.08 -4.13
C VAL A 75 4.52 11.81 -3.31
N ILE A 76 3.84 10.73 -3.70
CA ILE A 76 3.96 9.42 -3.05
C ILE A 76 5.40 8.89 -3.13
N GLY A 77 6.04 8.92 -4.30
CA GLY A 77 7.40 8.41 -4.48
C GLY A 77 8.43 9.13 -3.59
N VAL A 78 8.30 10.45 -3.45
CA VAL A 78 9.13 11.23 -2.52
C VAL A 78 8.82 10.85 -1.07
N ALA A 79 7.54 10.76 -0.72
CA ALA A 79 7.14 10.47 0.65
C ALA A 79 7.52 9.04 1.10
N LEU A 80 7.42 8.06 0.19
CA LEU A 80 7.92 6.70 0.38
C LEU A 80 9.42 6.68 0.65
N MET A 81 10.20 7.42 -0.14
CA MET A 81 11.63 7.54 0.10
C MET A 81 11.93 8.13 1.48
N ILE A 82 11.25 9.24 1.84
CA ILE A 82 11.46 9.91 3.13
C ILE A 82 11.17 8.96 4.28
N ASN A 83 9.96 8.40 4.36
CA ASN A 83 9.57 7.57 5.50
C ASN A 83 10.29 6.20 5.50
N GLY A 84 10.74 5.72 4.35
CA GLY A 84 11.48 4.47 4.20
C GLY A 84 12.96 4.55 4.53
N GLN A 85 13.52 5.75 4.77
CA GLN A 85 14.93 5.91 5.10
C GLN A 85 15.33 5.15 6.37
N ALA A 86 14.49 5.14 7.40
CA ALA A 86 14.79 4.43 8.64
C ALA A 86 14.87 2.91 8.42
N GLY A 87 13.88 2.33 7.71
CA GLY A 87 13.90 0.92 7.35
C GLY A 87 15.08 0.55 6.45
N HIS A 88 15.45 1.41 5.50
CA HIS A 88 16.59 1.17 4.62
C HIS A 88 17.92 1.20 5.38
N LYS A 89 18.17 2.26 6.17
CA LYS A 89 19.40 2.46 6.96
C LYS A 89 19.59 1.35 8.00
N TYR A 90 18.56 1.05 8.79
CA TYR A 90 18.69 0.17 9.96
C TYR A 90 18.11 -1.22 9.79
N GLY A 91 17.36 -1.51 8.71
CA GLY A 91 16.72 -2.81 8.52
C GLY A 91 15.50 -3.07 9.40
N ILE A 92 14.97 -2.05 10.04
CA ILE A 92 13.83 -2.20 10.96
C ILE A 92 12.50 -2.10 10.21
N PRO A 93 11.48 -2.89 10.59
CA PRO A 93 10.13 -2.75 10.02
C PRO A 93 9.42 -1.53 10.59
N PHE A 94 8.30 -1.18 9.98
CA PHE A 94 7.42 -0.07 10.38
C PHE A 94 7.06 -0.10 11.86
N MET A 95 6.66 -1.27 12.37
CA MET A 95 6.24 -1.43 13.76
C MET A 95 7.33 -1.03 14.76
N VAL A 96 8.60 -1.26 14.40
CA VAL A 96 9.75 -0.89 15.24
C VAL A 96 10.11 0.58 15.04
N GLN A 97 10.13 1.07 13.79
CA GLN A 97 10.37 2.48 13.50
C GLN A 97 9.40 3.39 14.24
N ALA A 98 8.11 3.03 14.28
CA ALA A 98 7.09 3.86 14.90
C ALA A 98 7.23 3.98 16.43
N ARG A 99 8.02 3.12 17.09
CA ARG A 99 8.21 3.15 18.56
C ARG A 99 8.89 4.41 19.03
N SER A 100 9.79 4.98 18.24
CA SER A 100 10.48 6.22 18.59
C SER A 100 9.49 7.39 18.73
N ALA A 101 8.45 7.42 17.88
CA ALA A 101 7.45 8.47 17.87
C ALA A 101 6.27 8.18 18.80
N PHE A 102 5.72 6.96 18.79
CA PHE A 102 4.48 6.62 19.50
C PHE A 102 4.68 5.83 20.80
N GLY A 103 5.83 5.17 20.97
CA GLY A 103 6.12 4.25 22.08
C GLY A 103 5.59 2.83 21.88
N PHE A 104 6.10 1.88 22.67
CA PHE A 104 5.80 0.44 22.54
C PHE A 104 4.31 0.09 22.60
N THR A 105 3.53 0.80 23.41
CA THR A 105 2.07 0.61 23.47
C THR A 105 1.38 1.51 22.46
N GLY A 106 1.89 2.73 22.24
CA GLY A 106 1.28 3.69 21.33
C GLY A 106 1.36 3.31 19.86
N THR A 107 2.37 2.52 19.44
CA THR A 107 2.49 2.00 18.07
C THR A 107 1.30 1.15 17.62
N ARG A 108 0.51 0.64 18.56
CA ARG A 108 -0.74 -0.07 18.25
C ARG A 108 -1.73 0.82 17.49
N ILE A 109 -1.71 2.14 17.72
CA ILE A 109 -2.59 3.09 17.02
C ILE A 109 -2.29 3.13 15.52
N PRO A 110 -1.06 3.51 15.07
CA PRO A 110 -0.75 3.50 13.66
C PRO A 110 -0.79 2.09 13.05
N ALA A 111 -0.51 1.04 13.84
CA ALA A 111 -0.66 -0.35 13.41
C ALA A 111 -2.12 -0.68 13.05
N LEU A 112 -3.09 -0.30 13.89
CA LEU A 112 -4.51 -0.55 13.62
C LEU A 112 -5.01 0.24 12.41
N VAL A 113 -4.66 1.53 12.33
CA VAL A 113 -4.97 2.40 11.18
C VAL A 113 -4.44 1.79 9.87
N ARG A 114 -3.30 1.10 9.92
CA ARG A 114 -2.72 0.44 8.75
C ARG A 114 -3.31 -0.95 8.47
N SER A 115 -3.59 -1.72 9.52
CA SER A 115 -3.95 -3.15 9.44
C SER A 115 -5.40 -3.37 9.06
N VAL A 116 -6.33 -2.59 9.63
CA VAL A 116 -7.76 -2.76 9.37
C VAL A 116 -8.10 -2.53 7.89
N PRO A 117 -7.65 -1.45 7.23
CA PRO A 117 -7.85 -1.29 5.80
C PRO A 117 -7.20 -2.39 4.97
N ALA A 118 -6.00 -2.84 5.35
CA ALA A 118 -5.33 -3.94 4.64
C ALA A 118 -6.18 -5.22 4.62
N ILE A 119 -6.75 -5.61 5.75
CA ILE A 119 -7.58 -6.83 5.85
C ILE A 119 -8.86 -6.70 5.01
N VAL A 120 -9.51 -5.53 5.03
CA VAL A 120 -10.69 -5.25 4.20
C VAL A 120 -10.34 -5.31 2.71
N TRP A 121 -9.25 -4.66 2.31
CA TRP A 121 -8.78 -4.67 0.93
C TRP A 121 -8.34 -6.06 0.48
N PHE A 122 -7.80 -6.89 1.38
CA PHE A 122 -7.49 -8.29 1.08
C PHE A 122 -8.77 -9.03 0.65
N GLY A 123 -9.81 -9.00 1.48
CA GLY A 123 -11.08 -9.65 1.16
C GLY A 123 -11.69 -9.11 -0.13
N PHE A 124 -11.75 -7.79 -0.29
CA PHE A 124 -12.33 -7.12 -1.46
C PHE A 124 -11.60 -7.54 -2.76
N GLN A 125 -10.27 -7.44 -2.79
CA GLN A 125 -9.49 -7.81 -3.98
C GLN A 125 -9.55 -9.31 -4.26
N SER A 126 -9.56 -10.15 -3.24
CA SER A 126 -9.75 -11.59 -3.43
C SER A 126 -11.09 -11.95 -4.05
N TRP A 127 -12.16 -11.22 -3.70
CA TRP A 127 -13.47 -11.42 -4.34
C TRP A 127 -13.46 -11.02 -5.81
N ILE A 128 -12.84 -9.90 -6.17
CA ILE A 128 -12.68 -9.48 -7.57
C ILE A 128 -11.85 -10.50 -8.36
N GLY A 129 -10.72 -10.95 -7.81
CA GLY A 129 -9.88 -11.97 -8.45
C GLY A 129 -10.62 -13.29 -8.66
N ALA A 130 -11.42 -13.70 -7.68
CA ALA A 130 -12.27 -14.89 -7.78
C ALA A 130 -13.38 -14.74 -8.83
N GLY A 131 -13.99 -13.55 -8.95
CA GLY A 131 -14.95 -13.25 -10.01
C GLY A 131 -14.33 -13.38 -11.41
N ALA A 132 -13.08 -12.93 -11.58
CA ALA A 132 -12.36 -13.09 -12.84
C ALA A 132 -12.11 -14.57 -13.17
N LEU A 133 -11.66 -15.38 -12.19
CA LEU A 133 -11.49 -16.83 -12.37
C LEU A 133 -12.81 -17.56 -12.65
N ASN A 134 -13.89 -17.14 -12.00
CA ASN A 134 -15.22 -17.67 -12.24
C ASN A 134 -15.66 -17.43 -13.69
N LEU A 135 -15.44 -16.21 -14.21
CA LEU A 135 -15.79 -15.89 -15.59
C LEU A 135 -14.91 -16.63 -16.61
N VAL A 136 -13.63 -16.88 -16.30
CA VAL A 136 -12.78 -17.78 -17.09
C VAL A 136 -13.38 -19.18 -17.16
N SER A 137 -13.78 -19.74 -16.02
CA SER A 137 -14.35 -21.08 -15.96
C SER A 137 -15.67 -21.19 -16.71
N ASP A 138 -16.53 -20.18 -16.59
CA ASP A 138 -17.80 -20.14 -17.31
C ASP A 138 -17.56 -20.08 -18.83
N THR A 139 -16.64 -19.21 -19.26
CA THR A 139 -16.27 -19.04 -20.67
C THR A 139 -15.67 -20.30 -21.29
N LEU A 140 -14.84 -21.03 -20.56
CA LEU A 140 -14.13 -22.21 -21.07
C LEU A 140 -14.92 -23.51 -20.92
N PHE A 141 -15.59 -23.68 -19.79
CA PHE A 141 -16.15 -24.97 -19.35
C PHE A 141 -17.65 -24.92 -19.06
N GLY A 142 -18.29 -23.74 -19.11
CA GLY A 142 -19.70 -23.57 -18.77
C GLY A 142 -20.01 -23.81 -17.28
N TYR A 143 -19.01 -23.67 -16.42
CA TYR A 143 -19.15 -23.85 -14.96
C TYR A 143 -18.94 -22.51 -14.25
N SER A 144 -19.95 -22.11 -13.48
CA SER A 144 -19.96 -20.85 -12.70
C SER A 144 -20.34 -21.13 -11.25
N ASN A 145 -19.40 -20.91 -10.33
CA ASN A 145 -19.60 -20.91 -8.89
C ASN A 145 -18.54 -20.03 -8.20
N ILE A 146 -18.88 -18.75 -8.01
CA ILE A 146 -17.95 -17.77 -7.43
C ILE A 146 -17.44 -18.16 -6.04
N TRP A 147 -18.22 -18.89 -5.24
CA TRP A 147 -17.79 -19.31 -3.89
C TRP A 147 -16.65 -20.31 -3.92
N VAL A 148 -16.69 -21.26 -4.88
CA VAL A 148 -15.60 -22.23 -5.08
C VAL A 148 -14.32 -21.50 -5.47
N PHE A 149 -14.41 -20.57 -6.43
CA PHE A 149 -13.27 -19.77 -6.85
C PHE A 149 -12.77 -18.85 -5.73
N PHE A 150 -13.66 -18.23 -4.96
CA PHE A 150 -13.29 -17.33 -3.86
C PHE A 150 -12.58 -18.06 -2.72
N ILE A 151 -13.16 -19.16 -2.24
CA ILE A 151 -12.54 -19.97 -1.18
C ILE A 151 -11.19 -20.52 -1.63
N GLY A 152 -11.13 -21.11 -2.83
CA GLY A 152 -9.88 -21.65 -3.38
C GLY A 152 -8.81 -20.59 -3.59
N PHE A 153 -9.20 -19.44 -4.15
CA PHE A 153 -8.29 -18.33 -4.43
C PHE A 153 -7.79 -17.65 -3.15
N GLN A 154 -8.62 -17.54 -2.12
CA GLN A 154 -8.22 -17.03 -0.80
C GLN A 154 -7.23 -17.98 -0.13
N PHE A 155 -7.46 -19.30 -0.14
CA PHE A 155 -6.50 -20.27 0.42
C PHE A 155 -5.18 -20.32 -0.36
N LEU A 156 -5.22 -20.18 -1.68
CA LEU A 156 -4.02 -20.03 -2.51
C LEU A 156 -3.19 -18.83 -2.05
N GLN A 157 -3.82 -17.67 -1.89
CA GLN A 157 -3.13 -16.44 -1.45
C GLN A 157 -2.59 -16.59 -0.02
N ILE A 158 -3.31 -17.25 0.90
CA ILE A 158 -2.81 -17.59 2.24
C ILE A 158 -1.54 -18.44 2.13
N GLY A 159 -1.56 -19.50 1.33
CA GLY A 159 -0.40 -20.38 1.14
C GLY A 159 0.82 -19.64 0.59
N LEU A 160 0.61 -18.77 -0.41
CA LEU A 160 1.68 -17.94 -0.98
C LEU A 160 2.20 -16.88 0.01
N SER A 161 1.32 -16.33 0.84
CA SER A 161 1.66 -15.32 1.85
C SER A 161 2.62 -15.84 2.91
N VAL A 162 2.54 -17.13 3.25
CA VAL A 162 3.43 -17.78 4.22
C VAL A 162 4.90 -17.78 3.74
N LEU A 163 5.15 -17.61 2.44
CA LEU A 163 6.49 -17.58 1.86
C LEU A 163 7.24 -16.24 2.10
N GLY A 164 6.56 -15.21 2.62
CA GLY A 164 7.16 -13.92 2.93
C GLY A 164 7.77 -13.22 1.71
N PHE A 165 8.80 -12.38 1.95
CA PHE A 165 9.40 -11.58 0.88
C PHE A 165 10.15 -12.39 -0.17
N HIS A 166 10.54 -13.63 0.13
CA HIS A 166 11.07 -14.57 -0.88
C HIS A 166 10.02 -14.96 -1.91
N GLY A 167 8.81 -15.31 -1.45
CA GLY A 167 7.68 -15.62 -2.34
C GLY A 167 7.29 -14.41 -3.17
N ILE A 168 7.18 -13.24 -2.53
CA ILE A 168 6.90 -11.95 -3.20
C ILE A 168 7.93 -11.70 -4.30
N LYS A 169 9.23 -11.74 -3.99
CA LYS A 169 10.29 -11.48 -4.97
C LYS A 169 10.13 -12.35 -6.23
N TRP A 170 9.91 -13.65 -6.04
CA TRP A 170 9.79 -14.58 -7.15
C TRP A 170 8.52 -14.34 -7.97
N LEU A 171 7.38 -14.19 -7.27
CA LEU A 171 6.09 -13.94 -7.89
C LEU A 171 6.11 -12.65 -8.71
N GLU A 172 6.67 -11.58 -8.15
CA GLU A 172 6.69 -10.25 -8.76
C GLU A 172 7.66 -10.17 -9.93
N ASN A 173 8.83 -10.80 -9.86
CA ASN A 173 9.78 -10.79 -10.97
C ASN A 173 9.23 -11.48 -12.22
N ILE A 174 8.44 -12.56 -12.05
CA ILE A 174 7.79 -13.24 -13.17
C ILE A 174 6.53 -12.47 -13.59
N GLY A 175 5.75 -12.05 -12.61
CA GLY A 175 4.47 -11.40 -12.80
C GLY A 175 4.54 -10.04 -13.48
N SER A 176 5.54 -9.22 -13.13
CA SER A 176 5.69 -7.85 -13.61
C SER A 176 5.79 -7.73 -15.12
N VAL A 177 6.46 -8.68 -15.77
CA VAL A 177 6.59 -8.69 -17.23
C VAL A 177 5.21 -8.89 -17.87
N PHE A 178 4.47 -9.89 -17.40
CA PHE A 178 3.11 -10.17 -17.87
C PHE A 178 2.15 -9.01 -17.60
N ILE A 179 2.29 -8.36 -16.45
CA ILE A 179 1.51 -7.19 -16.06
C ILE A 179 1.71 -6.03 -17.04
N ILE A 180 2.95 -5.66 -17.35
CA ILE A 180 3.25 -4.51 -18.23
C ILE A 180 2.64 -4.74 -19.62
N PHE A 181 2.86 -5.92 -20.21
CA PHE A 181 2.30 -6.24 -21.52
C PHE A 181 0.77 -6.22 -21.51
N SER A 182 0.16 -6.75 -20.46
CA SER A 182 -1.30 -6.77 -20.30
C SER A 182 -1.87 -5.34 -20.18
N LEU A 183 -1.26 -4.47 -19.38
CA LEU A 183 -1.69 -3.08 -19.23
C LEU A 183 -1.57 -2.29 -20.54
N ILE A 184 -0.45 -2.44 -21.25
CA ILE A 184 -0.23 -1.79 -22.55
C ILE A 184 -1.28 -2.27 -23.55
N TYR A 185 -1.48 -3.58 -23.65
CA TYR A 185 -2.48 -4.17 -24.54
C TYR A 185 -3.88 -3.65 -24.23
N MET A 186 -4.29 -3.69 -22.97
CA MET A 186 -5.62 -3.23 -22.54
C MET A 186 -5.83 -1.74 -22.85
N PHE A 187 -4.81 -0.91 -22.62
CA PHE A 187 -4.88 0.52 -22.93
C PHE A 187 -5.12 0.78 -24.42
N PHE A 188 -4.37 0.09 -25.30
CA PHE A 188 -4.60 0.19 -26.74
C PHE A 188 -5.96 -0.38 -27.16
N SER A 189 -6.39 -1.50 -26.58
CA SER A 189 -7.71 -2.10 -26.86
C SER A 189 -8.85 -1.14 -26.55
N VAL A 190 -8.77 -0.46 -25.40
CA VAL A 190 -9.76 0.56 -24.99
C VAL A 190 -9.79 1.74 -25.97
N ILE A 191 -8.63 2.25 -26.38
CA ILE A 191 -8.56 3.34 -27.36
C ILE A 191 -9.11 2.91 -28.71
N SER A 192 -8.77 1.71 -29.18
CA SER A 192 -9.24 1.19 -30.46
C SER A 192 -10.76 0.96 -30.48
N LYS A 193 -11.34 0.52 -29.35
CA LYS A 193 -12.77 0.21 -29.25
C LYS A 193 -13.64 1.43 -28.97
N TYR A 194 -13.19 2.32 -28.08
CA TYR A 194 -13.98 3.44 -27.55
C TYR A 194 -13.42 4.82 -27.93
N GLY A 195 -12.56 4.90 -28.96
CA GLY A 195 -11.84 6.13 -29.30
C GLY A 195 -12.76 7.33 -29.60
N ALA A 196 -13.93 7.08 -30.22
CA ALA A 196 -14.89 8.13 -30.52
C ALA A 196 -15.55 8.68 -29.24
N GLU A 197 -15.99 7.80 -28.36
CA GLU A 197 -16.59 8.12 -27.06
C GLU A 197 -15.59 8.82 -26.15
N ILE A 198 -14.34 8.34 -26.10
CA ILE A 198 -13.25 8.97 -25.36
C ILE A 198 -13.00 10.39 -25.88
N SER A 199 -12.95 10.57 -27.20
CA SER A 199 -12.77 11.90 -27.78
C SER A 199 -13.91 12.85 -27.42
N ALA A 200 -15.15 12.38 -27.49
CA ALA A 200 -16.34 13.18 -27.17
C ALA A 200 -16.42 13.51 -25.69
N ASN A 201 -16.21 12.52 -24.82
CA ASN A 201 -16.53 12.63 -23.39
C ASN A 201 -15.35 13.08 -22.52
N LEU A 202 -14.10 12.89 -22.97
CA LEU A 202 -12.90 13.13 -22.15
C LEU A 202 -11.86 14.06 -22.79
N ILE A 203 -11.85 14.25 -24.12
CA ILE A 203 -10.89 15.15 -24.78
C ILE A 203 -11.53 16.52 -25.05
N ASN A 204 -12.74 16.53 -25.61
CA ASN A 204 -13.42 17.75 -26.03
C ASN A 204 -14.23 18.43 -24.91
N VAL A 205 -13.92 18.16 -23.64
CA VAL A 205 -14.59 18.71 -22.46
C VAL A 205 -13.63 19.53 -21.60
N GLU A 206 -14.11 20.64 -21.05
CA GLU A 206 -13.27 21.63 -20.33
C GLU A 206 -12.77 21.11 -18.95
N GLY A 207 -13.48 20.18 -18.33
CA GLY A 207 -13.15 19.65 -17.00
C GLY A 207 -12.93 20.76 -15.95
N THR A 208 -12.01 20.60 -15.00
CA THR A 208 -11.66 21.66 -14.04
C THR A 208 -10.23 21.55 -13.52
N TRP A 209 -9.62 22.70 -13.19
CA TRP A 209 -8.35 22.81 -12.46
C TRP A 209 -8.55 23.30 -11.01
N GLY A 210 -9.81 23.46 -10.58
CA GLY A 210 -10.17 23.97 -9.26
C GLY A 210 -10.08 22.92 -8.15
N ALA A 211 -10.89 23.09 -7.10
CA ALA A 211 -10.93 22.15 -5.97
C ALA A 211 -11.12 20.67 -6.37
N PRO A 212 -11.95 20.31 -7.37
CA PRO A 212 -12.10 18.91 -7.76
C PRO A 212 -10.83 18.29 -8.38
N PHE A 213 -9.99 19.08 -9.05
CA PHE A 213 -8.68 18.63 -9.56
C PHE A 213 -7.76 18.21 -8.41
N TRP A 214 -7.65 19.05 -7.38
CA TRP A 214 -6.88 18.73 -6.18
C TRP A 214 -7.50 17.56 -5.40
N GLY A 215 -8.84 17.44 -5.40
CA GLY A 215 -9.53 16.25 -4.93
C GLY A 215 -9.08 14.98 -5.67
N GLY A 216 -8.99 15.02 -7.00
CA GLY A 216 -8.46 13.93 -7.81
C GLY A 216 -7.02 13.55 -7.47
N THR A 217 -6.11 14.53 -7.33
CA THR A 217 -4.72 14.28 -6.89
C THR A 217 -4.67 13.60 -5.52
N MET A 218 -5.55 14.03 -4.60
CA MET A 218 -5.65 13.48 -3.26
C MET A 218 -6.18 12.04 -3.28
N LEU A 219 -7.17 11.72 -4.13
CA LEU A 219 -7.70 10.36 -4.25
C LEU A 219 -6.63 9.37 -4.71
N PHE A 220 -5.85 9.72 -5.75
CA PHE A 220 -4.72 8.88 -6.19
C PHE A 220 -3.63 8.77 -5.12
N LEU A 221 -3.37 9.85 -4.37
CA LEU A 221 -2.46 9.81 -3.23
C LEU A 221 -2.98 8.88 -2.12
N GLY A 222 -4.29 8.91 -1.84
CA GLY A 222 -4.96 8.13 -0.82
C GLY A 222 -4.82 6.62 -0.99
N ILE A 223 -4.82 6.14 -2.24
CA ILE A 223 -4.64 4.71 -2.55
C ILE A 223 -3.32 4.15 -1.99
N TYR A 224 -2.22 4.89 -2.16
CA TYR A 224 -0.89 4.43 -1.74
C TYR A 224 -0.42 4.99 -0.39
N SER A 225 -1.21 5.89 0.19
CA SER A 225 -0.88 6.53 1.47
C SER A 225 -0.75 5.54 2.64
N THR A 226 -1.43 4.39 2.58
CA THR A 226 -1.25 3.30 3.55
C THR A 226 0.14 2.68 3.45
N MET A 227 0.62 2.45 2.22
CA MET A 227 1.96 1.92 1.96
C MET A 227 3.06 2.88 2.37
N MET A 228 2.80 4.19 2.24
CA MET A 228 3.72 5.22 2.71
C MET A 228 4.05 5.11 4.19
N LEU A 229 3.07 4.76 5.04
CA LEU A 229 3.33 4.59 6.47
C LEU A 229 4.26 3.42 6.74
N ASN A 230 3.99 2.28 6.10
CA ASN A 230 4.69 1.04 6.42
C ASN A 230 5.83 0.71 5.44
N VAL A 231 6.29 1.69 4.67
CA VAL A 231 7.32 1.51 3.63
C VAL A 231 8.61 0.85 4.15
N SER A 232 8.93 1.02 5.44
CA SER A 232 10.08 0.38 6.08
C SER A 232 10.02 -1.14 6.12
N ASP A 233 8.82 -1.73 6.02
CA ASP A 233 8.65 -3.18 5.86
C ASP A 233 9.29 -3.68 4.56
N TYR A 234 9.35 -2.82 3.53
CA TYR A 234 9.91 -3.15 2.22
C TYR A 234 11.33 -2.60 2.07
N SER A 235 11.57 -1.35 2.47
CA SER A 235 12.89 -0.73 2.31
C SER A 235 13.96 -1.42 3.15
N ARG A 236 13.57 -2.14 4.22
CA ARG A 236 14.45 -3.03 4.98
C ARG A 236 14.92 -4.25 4.19
N GLU A 237 14.28 -4.62 3.09
CA GLU A 237 14.69 -5.75 2.24
C GLU A 237 15.57 -5.29 1.08
N LEU A 238 15.54 -3.99 0.76
CA LEU A 238 16.32 -3.37 -0.30
C LEU A 238 17.81 -3.31 0.04
N ARG A 239 18.67 -3.63 -0.93
CA ARG A 239 20.13 -3.55 -0.76
C ARG A 239 20.58 -2.16 -0.30
N ARG A 240 21.52 -2.13 0.65
CA ARG A 240 22.03 -0.90 1.30
C ARG A 240 22.72 0.06 0.33
N ASN A 241 23.25 -0.43 -0.79
CA ASN A 241 23.92 0.39 -1.82
C ASN A 241 22.96 1.27 -2.65
N VAL A 242 21.65 1.15 -2.45
CA VAL A 242 20.64 1.94 -3.17
C VAL A 242 20.36 3.24 -2.42
N GLY A 243 21.01 4.32 -2.85
CA GLY A 243 20.84 5.64 -2.24
C GLY A 243 19.44 6.26 -2.47
N PRO A 244 19.09 7.33 -1.73
CA PRO A 244 17.74 7.91 -1.71
C PRO A 244 17.22 8.35 -3.08
N VAL A 245 18.05 8.98 -3.91
CA VAL A 245 17.66 9.42 -5.27
C VAL A 245 17.24 8.24 -6.14
N ARG A 246 17.99 7.12 -6.06
CA ARG A 246 17.65 5.90 -6.79
C ARG A 246 16.38 5.25 -6.24
N GLN A 247 16.10 5.36 -4.94
CA GLN A 247 14.82 4.91 -4.37
C GLN A 247 13.65 5.70 -4.93
N VAL A 248 13.73 7.04 -5.00
CA VAL A 248 12.70 7.87 -5.65
C VAL A 248 12.49 7.45 -7.10
N ALA A 249 13.57 7.21 -7.85
CA ALA A 249 13.48 6.74 -9.23
C ALA A 249 12.78 5.37 -9.31
N ILE A 250 13.09 4.43 -8.42
CA ILE A 250 12.41 3.12 -8.39
C ILE A 250 10.92 3.29 -8.09
N TYR A 251 10.55 4.08 -7.08
CA TYR A 251 9.15 4.34 -6.75
C TYR A 251 8.40 5.03 -7.90
N ALA A 252 8.99 6.06 -8.51
CA ALA A 252 8.38 6.74 -9.64
C ALA A 252 8.17 5.81 -10.85
N ASN A 253 9.17 5.02 -11.21
CA ASN A 253 9.10 4.12 -12.37
C ASN A 253 8.26 2.85 -12.14
N SER A 254 7.91 2.53 -10.90
CA SER A 254 7.00 1.42 -10.56
C SER A 254 5.57 1.91 -10.40
N ILE A 255 5.35 2.94 -9.59
CA ILE A 255 4.02 3.43 -9.22
C ILE A 255 3.36 4.16 -10.39
N LEU A 256 4.07 5.08 -11.05
CA LEU A 256 3.47 5.93 -12.08
C LEU A 256 2.92 5.13 -13.26
N PRO A 257 3.64 4.20 -13.90
CA PRO A 257 3.11 3.47 -15.05
C PRO A 257 1.88 2.64 -14.69
N ALA A 258 1.94 1.83 -13.63
CA ALA A 258 0.80 1.01 -13.20
C ALA A 258 -0.42 1.88 -12.84
N THR A 259 -0.20 2.96 -12.08
CA THR A 259 -1.29 3.85 -11.67
C THR A 259 -1.91 4.58 -12.84
N LEU A 260 -1.07 5.03 -13.79
CA LEU A 260 -1.52 5.71 -14.99
C LEU A 260 -2.37 4.78 -15.84
N PHE A 261 -1.90 3.57 -16.16
CA PHE A 261 -2.68 2.64 -16.94
C PHE A 261 -4.00 2.28 -16.25
N MET A 262 -3.96 1.90 -14.97
CA MET A 262 -5.16 1.51 -14.24
C MET A 262 -6.17 2.64 -14.10
N GLY A 263 -5.73 3.84 -13.70
CA GLY A 263 -6.59 5.01 -13.53
C GLY A 263 -7.19 5.49 -14.85
N MET A 264 -6.38 5.53 -15.92
CA MET A 264 -6.85 5.98 -17.22
C MET A 264 -7.78 4.97 -17.88
N ILE A 265 -7.52 3.66 -17.77
CA ILE A 265 -8.44 2.61 -18.25
C ILE A 265 -9.79 2.75 -17.55
N GLY A 266 -9.79 2.93 -16.22
CA GLY A 266 -11.02 3.16 -15.44
C GLY A 266 -11.80 4.38 -15.91
N LEU A 267 -11.14 5.52 -16.09
CA LEU A 267 -11.76 6.74 -16.60
C LEU A 267 -12.36 6.52 -18.01
N MET A 268 -11.57 5.97 -18.93
CA MET A 268 -11.94 5.84 -20.34
C MET A 268 -13.13 4.89 -20.54
N VAL A 269 -13.09 3.69 -19.95
CA VAL A 269 -14.17 2.72 -20.18
C VAL A 269 -15.43 3.12 -19.42
N SER A 270 -15.32 3.61 -18.19
CA SER A 270 -16.50 4.09 -17.45
C SER A 270 -17.16 5.26 -18.16
N SER A 271 -16.37 6.17 -18.75
CA SER A 271 -16.90 7.28 -19.54
C SER A 271 -17.55 6.84 -20.85
N ALA A 272 -17.12 5.72 -21.44
CA ALA A 272 -17.66 5.22 -22.71
C ALA A 272 -18.89 4.32 -22.53
N THR A 273 -18.95 3.58 -21.42
CA THR A 273 -19.94 2.49 -21.22
C THR A 273 -20.89 2.73 -20.05
N GLY A 274 -20.53 3.58 -19.09
CA GLY A 274 -21.23 3.70 -17.81
C GLY A 274 -20.96 2.55 -16.84
N GLU A 275 -20.19 1.53 -17.23
CA GLU A 275 -19.82 0.40 -16.38
C GLU A 275 -18.69 0.78 -15.43
N VAL A 276 -18.85 0.45 -14.14
CA VAL A 276 -17.86 0.69 -13.10
C VAL A 276 -17.30 -0.60 -12.48
N ASP A 277 -17.93 -1.73 -12.79
CA ASP A 277 -17.43 -3.05 -12.39
C ASP A 277 -16.16 -3.37 -13.20
N PRO A 278 -15.01 -3.60 -12.54
CA PRO A 278 -13.76 -3.83 -13.24
C PRO A 278 -13.82 -5.05 -14.16
N ILE A 279 -14.42 -6.16 -13.73
CA ILE A 279 -14.48 -7.38 -14.53
C ILE A 279 -15.29 -7.13 -15.81
N LYS A 280 -16.43 -6.46 -15.71
CA LYS A 280 -17.25 -6.08 -16.87
C LYS A 280 -16.53 -5.10 -17.79
N VAL A 281 -15.83 -4.12 -17.22
CA VAL A 281 -15.05 -3.14 -17.98
C VAL A 281 -13.91 -3.80 -18.76
N PHE A 282 -13.12 -4.65 -18.11
CA PHE A 282 -12.01 -5.32 -18.77
C PHE A 282 -12.49 -6.35 -19.80
N SER A 283 -13.59 -7.05 -19.54
CA SER A 283 -14.17 -8.01 -20.49
C SER A 283 -14.85 -7.32 -21.68
N SER A 284 -15.51 -6.19 -21.47
CA SER A 284 -16.15 -5.43 -22.55
C SER A 284 -15.15 -4.81 -23.51
N ALA A 285 -13.91 -4.59 -23.08
CA ALA A 285 -12.84 -4.04 -23.94
C ALA A 285 -12.19 -5.09 -24.87
N VAL A 286 -12.63 -6.35 -24.84
CA VAL A 286 -12.00 -7.46 -25.58
C VAL A 286 -13.04 -8.31 -26.31
N ASP A 287 -12.84 -8.53 -27.61
CA ASP A 287 -13.82 -9.20 -28.48
C ASP A 287 -13.51 -10.68 -28.78
N ASN A 288 -12.33 -11.18 -28.39
CA ASN A 288 -11.91 -12.56 -28.65
C ASN A 288 -11.86 -13.40 -27.37
N LYS A 289 -12.41 -14.61 -27.41
CA LYS A 289 -12.45 -15.57 -26.30
C LYS A 289 -11.09 -15.82 -25.64
N LEU A 290 -10.02 -16.00 -26.42
CA LEU A 290 -8.68 -16.24 -25.89
C LEU A 290 -8.17 -15.01 -25.13
N LEU A 291 -8.33 -13.83 -25.71
CA LEU A 291 -7.89 -12.58 -25.12
C LEU A 291 -8.67 -12.26 -23.84
N LEU A 292 -9.99 -12.53 -23.83
CA LEU A 292 -10.82 -12.39 -22.65
C LEU A 292 -10.29 -13.25 -21.50
N VAL A 293 -10.00 -14.52 -21.77
CA VAL A 293 -9.44 -15.45 -20.77
C VAL A 293 -8.08 -14.95 -20.26
N VAL A 294 -7.20 -14.50 -21.15
CA VAL A 294 -5.88 -13.97 -20.75
C VAL A 294 -6.02 -12.72 -19.88
N THR A 295 -6.91 -11.79 -20.23
CA THR A 295 -7.18 -10.57 -19.44
C THR A 295 -7.73 -10.91 -18.06
N LEU A 296 -8.67 -11.85 -17.95
CA LEU A 296 -9.24 -12.26 -16.67
C LEU A 296 -8.22 -12.99 -15.78
N LEU A 297 -7.35 -13.83 -16.38
CA LEU A 297 -6.23 -14.44 -15.66
C LEU A 297 -5.23 -13.39 -15.18
N PHE A 298 -5.00 -12.33 -15.96
CA PHE A 298 -4.22 -11.16 -15.51
C PHE A 298 -4.86 -10.46 -14.32
N ILE A 299 -6.17 -10.20 -14.34
CA ILE A 299 -6.87 -9.57 -13.21
C ILE A 299 -6.68 -10.40 -11.94
N ALA A 300 -6.94 -11.72 -12.02
CA ALA A 300 -6.75 -12.63 -10.91
C ALA A 300 -5.30 -12.61 -10.41
N PHE A 301 -4.33 -12.72 -11.31
CA PHE A 301 -2.91 -12.68 -10.95
C PHE A 301 -2.49 -11.36 -10.29
N ALA A 302 -2.97 -10.22 -10.78
CA ALA A 302 -2.71 -8.90 -10.20
C ALA A 302 -3.28 -8.75 -8.78
N GLN A 303 -4.38 -9.45 -8.45
CA GLN A 303 -4.90 -9.46 -7.09
C GLN A 303 -3.96 -10.21 -6.14
N VAL A 304 -3.36 -11.32 -6.60
CA VAL A 304 -2.39 -12.09 -5.80
C VAL A 304 -1.16 -11.23 -5.47
N THR A 305 -0.54 -10.60 -6.47
CA THR A 305 0.64 -9.74 -6.28
C THR A 305 0.35 -8.60 -5.32
N THR A 306 -0.74 -7.87 -5.57
CA THR A 306 -1.14 -6.73 -4.73
C THR A 306 -1.47 -7.14 -3.31
N ASN A 307 -2.23 -8.23 -3.10
CA ASN A 307 -2.66 -8.62 -1.77
C ASN A 307 -1.51 -9.10 -0.89
N ILE A 308 -0.64 -9.97 -1.41
CA ILE A 308 0.46 -10.51 -0.63
C ILE A 308 1.38 -9.38 -0.17
N LEU A 309 1.72 -8.45 -1.07
CA LEU A 309 2.57 -7.31 -0.75
C LEU A 309 1.86 -6.31 0.19
N ASN A 310 0.70 -5.79 -0.21
CA ASN A 310 0.14 -4.58 0.40
C ASN A 310 -0.79 -4.86 1.59
N ASN A 311 -1.42 -6.04 1.60
CA ASN A 311 -2.54 -6.33 2.47
C ASN A 311 -2.26 -7.43 3.50
N VAL A 312 -1.22 -8.24 3.28
CA VAL A 312 -0.81 -9.28 4.23
C VAL A 312 0.35 -8.85 5.12
N VAL A 313 1.46 -8.40 4.53
CA VAL A 313 2.69 -8.07 5.28
C VAL A 313 2.46 -7.09 6.43
N PRO A 314 1.79 -5.93 6.23
CA PRO A 314 1.60 -4.94 7.29
C PRO A 314 0.82 -5.46 8.51
N PRO A 315 -0.40 -6.04 8.37
CA PRO A 315 -1.10 -6.58 9.52
C PRO A 315 -0.39 -7.81 10.09
N ALA A 316 0.34 -8.59 9.28
CA ALA A 316 1.12 -9.70 9.81
C ALA A 316 2.20 -9.22 10.79
N TYR A 317 2.94 -8.16 10.46
CA TYR A 317 3.91 -7.55 11.38
C TYR A 317 3.25 -6.92 12.60
N ALA A 318 2.07 -6.30 12.45
CA ALA A 318 1.31 -5.81 13.59
C ALA A 318 0.92 -6.94 14.56
N LEU A 319 0.45 -8.08 14.04
CA LEU A 319 0.13 -9.26 14.86
C LEU A 319 1.37 -9.84 15.53
N MET A 320 2.51 -9.92 14.84
CA MET A 320 3.77 -10.35 15.43
C MET A 320 4.19 -9.44 16.58
N ASP A 321 4.02 -8.12 16.43
CA ASP A 321 4.41 -7.17 17.47
C ASP A 321 3.47 -7.24 18.69
N VAL A 322 2.16 -7.34 18.46
CA VAL A 322 1.16 -7.30 19.54
C VAL A 322 1.04 -8.65 20.26
N PHE A 323 0.96 -9.75 19.53
CA PHE A 323 0.68 -11.08 20.06
C PHE A 323 1.93 -11.96 20.20
N LYS A 324 3.10 -11.48 19.74
CA LYS A 324 4.39 -12.19 19.83
C LYS A 324 4.36 -13.57 19.15
N ILE A 325 3.59 -13.70 18.08
CA ILE A 325 3.51 -14.90 17.23
C ILE A 325 4.44 -14.76 16.02
N ASN A 326 4.73 -15.88 15.33
CA ASN A 326 5.57 -15.88 14.13
C ASN A 326 4.83 -15.37 12.88
N PHE A 327 5.59 -14.97 11.86
CA PHE A 327 5.04 -14.41 10.61
C PHE A 327 4.07 -15.34 9.90
N LYS A 328 4.38 -16.64 9.79
CA LYS A 328 3.54 -17.62 9.09
C LYS A 328 2.16 -17.72 9.72
N THR A 329 2.11 -17.77 11.05
CA THR A 329 0.85 -17.79 11.81
C THR A 329 0.09 -16.49 11.62
N SER A 330 0.77 -15.35 11.69
CA SER A 330 0.17 -14.04 11.44
C SER A 330 -0.42 -13.93 10.03
N ALA A 331 0.31 -14.36 8.99
CA ALA A 331 -0.14 -14.33 7.60
C ALA A 331 -1.41 -15.18 7.39
N VAL A 332 -1.46 -16.37 8.01
CA VAL A 332 -2.66 -17.22 8.00
C VAL A 332 -3.83 -16.53 8.69
N ILE A 333 -3.63 -15.97 9.88
CA ILE A 333 -4.69 -15.25 10.61
C ILE A 333 -5.23 -14.08 9.76
N VAL A 334 -4.34 -13.27 9.16
CA VAL A 334 -4.73 -12.15 8.30
C VAL A 334 -5.60 -12.63 7.13
N GLY A 335 -5.22 -13.69 6.45
CA GLY A 335 -6.02 -14.21 5.35
C GLY A 335 -7.32 -14.88 5.76
N LEU A 336 -7.41 -15.41 6.99
CA LEU A 336 -8.69 -15.86 7.55
C LEU A 336 -9.59 -14.69 7.93
N LEU A 337 -9.03 -13.61 8.49
CA LEU A 337 -9.78 -12.39 8.81
C LEU A 337 -10.36 -11.72 7.55
N ALA A 338 -9.72 -11.86 6.40
CA ALA A 338 -10.22 -11.38 5.12
C ALA A 338 -11.55 -12.04 4.69
N PHE A 339 -11.84 -13.28 5.10
CA PHE A 339 -13.19 -13.85 4.92
C PHE A 339 -14.23 -13.11 5.76
N GLY A 340 -13.86 -12.74 6.98
CA GLY A 340 -14.72 -12.05 7.94
C GLY A 340 -15.02 -10.58 7.58
N THR A 341 -14.47 -10.06 6.48
CA THR A 341 -14.80 -8.71 6.00
C THR A 341 -16.01 -8.70 5.08
N PHE A 342 -16.62 -9.86 4.80
CA PHE A 342 -17.81 -10.01 3.95
C PHE A 342 -17.65 -9.31 2.59
N PRO A 343 -16.59 -9.60 1.81
CA PRO A 343 -16.29 -8.83 0.61
C PRO A 343 -17.40 -8.86 -0.45
N TRP A 344 -18.20 -9.93 -0.50
CA TRP A 344 -19.38 -10.03 -1.37
C TRP A 344 -20.48 -9.01 -1.06
N GLU A 345 -20.53 -8.47 0.15
CA GLU A 345 -21.41 -7.35 0.51
C GLU A 345 -20.77 -6.01 0.12
N LEU A 346 -19.44 -5.89 0.28
CA LEU A 346 -18.72 -4.64 0.04
C LEU A 346 -18.64 -4.26 -1.44
N VAL A 347 -18.70 -5.24 -2.35
CA VAL A 347 -18.64 -5.00 -3.81
C VAL A 347 -19.98 -4.64 -4.44
N LYS A 348 -21.08 -4.72 -3.68
CA LYS A 348 -22.41 -4.39 -4.22
C LYS A 348 -22.52 -2.90 -4.53
N ASP A 349 -23.32 -2.55 -5.54
CA ASP A 349 -23.53 -1.16 -5.94
C ASP A 349 -24.09 -0.32 -4.78
N GLU A 350 -24.98 -0.89 -3.95
CA GLU A 350 -25.54 -0.22 -2.78
C GLU A 350 -24.49 0.09 -1.70
N SER A 351 -23.37 -0.64 -1.71
CA SER A 351 -22.25 -0.48 -0.76
C SER A 351 -21.22 0.54 -1.22
N ALA A 352 -21.28 1.05 -2.46
CA ALA A 352 -20.29 1.96 -3.03
C ALA A 352 -20.09 3.24 -2.18
N ALA A 353 -21.19 3.81 -1.67
CA ALA A 353 -21.13 4.96 -0.76
C ALA A 353 -20.44 4.63 0.56
N GLY A 354 -20.71 3.44 1.13
CA GLY A 354 -20.07 2.94 2.35
C GLY A 354 -18.57 2.71 2.16
N LEU A 355 -18.17 2.10 1.03
CA LEU A 355 -16.76 1.91 0.68
C LEU A 355 -16.03 3.25 0.49
N SER A 356 -16.66 4.24 -0.17
CA SER A 356 -16.10 5.59 -0.29
C SER A 356 -15.90 6.26 1.07
N LEU A 357 -16.90 6.16 1.95
CA LEU A 357 -16.81 6.68 3.32
C LEU A 357 -15.69 6.00 4.10
N PHE A 358 -15.55 4.68 3.98
CA PHE A 358 -14.46 3.92 4.59
C PHE A 358 -13.08 4.43 4.16
N ILE A 359 -12.87 4.60 2.85
CA ILE A 359 -11.62 5.12 2.28
C ILE A 359 -11.29 6.50 2.81
N ARG A 360 -12.26 7.42 2.76
CA ARG A 360 -12.09 8.79 3.27
C ARG A 360 -11.77 8.80 4.76
N THR A 361 -12.42 7.93 5.53
CA THR A 361 -12.25 7.87 6.98
C THR A 361 -10.84 7.45 7.36
N TYR A 362 -10.36 6.29 6.88
CA TYR A 362 -9.01 5.86 7.26
C TYR A 362 -7.93 6.79 6.70
N SER A 363 -8.14 7.37 5.51
CA SER A 363 -7.18 8.30 4.89
C SER A 363 -6.92 9.56 5.73
N ALA A 364 -7.90 9.99 6.54
CA ALA A 364 -7.75 11.13 7.44
C ALA A 364 -6.69 10.92 8.53
N PHE A 365 -6.38 9.67 8.89
CA PHE A 365 -5.39 9.33 9.93
C PHE A 365 -3.97 9.25 9.38
N LEU A 366 -3.84 8.95 8.10
CA LEU A 366 -2.57 8.56 7.51
C LEU A 366 -1.62 9.76 7.35
N GLY A 367 -2.14 10.94 6.96
CA GLY A 367 -1.35 12.18 6.84
C GLY A 367 -0.72 12.62 8.16
N PRO A 368 -1.50 12.70 9.26
CA PRO A 368 -0.96 13.00 10.58
C PRO A 368 0.15 12.05 11.04
N ILE A 369 -0.06 10.72 10.88
CA ILE A 369 0.94 9.72 11.30
C ILE A 369 2.21 9.90 10.47
N PHE A 370 2.10 10.08 9.16
CA PHE A 370 3.25 10.33 8.29
C PHE A 370 4.03 11.56 8.75
N ALA A 371 3.36 12.69 8.98
CA ALA A 371 4.02 13.92 9.42
C ALA A 371 4.76 13.74 10.76
N ILE A 372 4.14 13.02 11.72
CA ILE A 372 4.77 12.70 13.01
C ILE A 372 6.06 11.88 12.81
N LEU A 373 6.01 10.82 12.01
CA LEU A 373 7.18 9.96 11.76
C LEU A 373 8.31 10.72 11.06
N VAL A 374 7.98 11.58 10.10
CA VAL A 374 8.95 12.42 9.39
C VAL A 374 9.60 13.43 10.34
N VAL A 375 8.81 14.15 11.14
CA VAL A 375 9.33 15.12 12.11
C VAL A 375 10.17 14.43 13.18
N ASP A 376 9.73 13.26 13.68
CA ASP A 376 10.48 12.48 14.66
C ASP A 376 11.87 12.12 14.11
N TYR A 377 11.90 11.46 12.95
CA TYR A 377 13.14 10.92 12.41
C TYR A 377 14.07 12.00 11.85
N PHE A 378 13.58 12.90 11.00
CA PHE A 378 14.45 13.87 10.31
C PHE A 378 14.74 15.12 11.13
N VAL A 379 13.77 15.63 11.89
CA VAL A 379 13.90 16.92 12.57
C VAL A 379 14.41 16.75 14.00
N LEU A 380 13.75 15.92 14.81
CA LEU A 380 14.10 15.74 16.21
C LEU A 380 15.35 14.87 16.37
N ARG A 381 15.41 13.75 15.64
CA ARG A 381 16.47 12.75 15.77
C ARG A 381 17.59 12.88 14.75
N LYS A 382 17.46 13.78 13.77
CA LYS A 382 18.46 14.05 12.73
C LYS A 382 18.95 12.78 12.02
N GLN A 383 18.02 11.88 11.74
CA GLN A 383 18.24 10.60 11.07
C GLN A 383 19.13 9.59 11.85
N GLU A 384 19.30 9.80 13.16
CA GLU A 384 20.03 8.91 14.06
C GLU A 384 19.07 8.24 15.05
N LEU A 385 19.02 6.91 15.01
CA LEU A 385 18.22 6.08 15.91
C LEU A 385 19.13 5.11 16.67
N ASN A 386 18.94 5.02 17.98
CA ASN A 386 19.53 3.94 18.76
C ASN A 386 18.64 2.70 18.65
N ILE A 387 19.17 1.66 18.02
CA ILE A 387 18.43 0.44 17.71
C ILE A 387 18.13 -0.35 18.98
N ASP A 388 19.07 -0.45 19.92
CA ASP A 388 18.87 -1.21 21.16
C ASP A 388 17.66 -0.68 21.95
N LYS A 389 17.53 0.64 22.04
CA LYS A 389 16.38 1.30 22.69
C LYS A 389 15.05 1.02 22.01
N LEU A 390 15.03 0.78 20.69
CA LEU A 390 13.81 0.41 19.98
C LEU A 390 13.35 -1.02 20.30
N TYR A 391 14.21 -1.87 20.84
CA TYR A 391 13.89 -3.25 21.25
C TYR A 391 13.82 -3.46 22.76
N ASP A 392 14.15 -2.45 23.57
CA ASP A 392 13.98 -2.46 25.03
C ASP A 392 12.58 -1.97 25.45
N PRO A 393 11.65 -2.86 25.86
CA PRO A 393 10.30 -2.48 26.25
C PRO A 393 10.24 -1.61 27.52
N GLU A 394 11.29 -1.65 28.34
CA GLU A 394 11.41 -0.90 29.59
C GLU A 394 12.19 0.40 29.42
N GLY A 395 12.81 0.59 28.26
CA GLY A 395 13.60 1.76 27.90
C GLY A 395 12.77 3.03 27.64
N PRO A 396 13.37 4.04 26.98
CA PRO A 396 12.79 5.38 26.85
C PRO A 396 11.44 5.39 26.12
N TYR A 397 11.17 4.39 25.28
CA TYR A 397 9.94 4.29 24.49
C TYR A 397 8.81 3.45 25.13
N LYS A 398 8.95 2.97 26.37
CA LYS A 398 7.86 2.30 27.11
C LYS A 398 6.56 3.11 27.10
N GLY A 399 5.43 2.41 26.91
CA GLY A 399 4.09 3.01 26.99
C GLY A 399 3.70 3.82 25.76
N VAL A 400 3.05 4.97 25.98
CA VAL A 400 2.43 5.80 24.93
C VAL A 400 3.03 7.20 24.97
N ASN A 401 3.47 7.71 23.81
CA ASN A 401 3.86 9.11 23.67
C ASN A 401 2.62 9.99 23.42
N MET A 402 2.17 10.68 24.47
CA MET A 402 1.02 11.58 24.36
C MET A 402 1.24 12.75 23.38
N ALA A 403 2.50 13.15 23.12
CA ALA A 403 2.79 14.17 22.11
C ALA A 403 2.34 13.72 20.71
N ALA A 404 2.63 12.46 20.35
CA ALA A 404 2.21 11.89 19.08
C ALA A 404 0.68 11.72 19.00
N VAL A 405 0.04 11.24 20.08
CA VAL A 405 -1.42 11.04 20.11
C VAL A 405 -2.17 12.36 19.97
N ILE A 406 -1.77 13.40 20.70
CA ILE A 406 -2.40 14.74 20.63
C ILE A 406 -2.17 15.36 19.25
N ALA A 407 -0.94 15.32 18.73
CA ALA A 407 -0.61 15.83 17.41
C ALA A 407 -1.41 15.13 16.30
N MET A 408 -1.56 13.81 16.41
CA MET A 408 -2.38 13.02 15.48
C MET A 408 -3.85 13.44 15.55
N GLY A 409 -4.40 13.60 16.76
CA GLY A 409 -5.79 14.04 16.97
C GLY A 409 -6.08 15.40 16.32
N VAL A 410 -5.20 16.39 16.52
CA VAL A 410 -5.33 17.70 15.87
C VAL A 410 -5.21 17.58 14.35
N GLY A 411 -4.26 16.78 13.88
CA GLY A 411 -4.13 16.46 12.46
C GLY A 411 -5.40 15.92 11.82
N ILE A 412 -6.04 14.96 12.48
CA ILE A 412 -7.30 14.35 12.04
C ILE A 412 -8.40 15.41 11.99
N VAL A 413 -8.51 16.30 12.98
CA VAL A 413 -9.49 17.39 12.95
C VAL A 413 -9.31 18.26 11.71
N PHE A 414 -8.07 18.65 11.38
CA PHE A 414 -7.79 19.40 10.14
C PHE A 414 -8.08 18.60 8.88
N ALA A 415 -7.75 17.30 8.87
CA ALA A 415 -8.05 16.40 7.77
C ALA A 415 -9.56 16.33 7.49
N LEU A 416 -10.39 16.29 8.55
CA LEU A 416 -11.84 16.22 8.44
C LEU A 416 -12.46 17.57 8.05
N ILE A 417 -11.96 18.70 8.58
CA ILE A 417 -12.41 20.05 8.19
C ILE A 417 -12.15 20.30 6.70
N PHE A 418 -10.99 19.89 6.20
CA PHE A 418 -10.57 20.06 4.82
C PHE A 418 -10.60 18.74 4.03
N SER A 419 -11.72 18.02 4.11
CA SER A 419 -11.84 16.64 3.60
C SER A 419 -11.45 16.43 2.13
N GLY A 420 -11.64 17.43 1.27
CA GLY A 420 -11.25 17.37 -0.15
C GLY A 420 -9.73 17.35 -0.39
N ILE A 421 -8.94 17.82 0.58
CA ILE A 421 -7.47 17.85 0.55
C ILE A 421 -6.89 17.35 1.89
N SER A 422 -7.59 16.40 2.52
CA SER A 422 -7.40 16.04 3.93
C SER A 422 -5.96 15.68 4.26
N TRP A 423 -5.30 14.96 3.34
CA TRP A 423 -3.88 14.64 3.45
C TRP A 423 -3.04 15.90 3.64
N TYR A 424 -3.07 16.81 2.66
CA TYR A 424 -2.27 18.03 2.66
C TYR A 424 -2.57 18.92 3.88
N ALA A 425 -3.85 19.09 4.19
CA ALA A 425 -4.30 19.93 5.29
C ALA A 425 -3.82 19.43 6.66
N SER A 426 -3.60 18.12 6.80
CA SER A 426 -3.23 17.50 8.06
C SER A 426 -1.73 17.54 8.38
N LEU A 427 -0.86 17.69 7.37
CA LEU A 427 0.59 17.50 7.54
C LEU A 427 1.23 18.54 8.47
N LEU A 428 1.02 19.83 8.17
CA LEU A 428 1.64 20.92 8.94
C LEU A 428 1.11 21.00 10.37
N PRO A 429 -0.21 20.98 10.64
CA PRO A 429 -0.72 20.99 12.00
C PRO A 429 -0.16 19.84 12.85
N SER A 430 -0.13 18.62 12.29
CA SER A 430 0.38 17.44 13.00
C SER A 430 1.88 17.54 13.27
N GLY A 431 2.67 17.87 12.25
CA GLY A 431 4.13 17.92 12.36
C GLY A 431 4.62 19.03 13.28
N ILE A 432 4.07 20.24 13.14
CA ILE A 432 4.44 21.39 13.98
C ILE A 432 4.04 21.13 15.42
N LEU A 433 2.81 20.65 15.66
CA LEU A 433 2.35 20.38 17.02
C LEU A 433 3.16 19.25 17.66
N TYR A 434 3.46 18.18 16.93
CA TYR A 434 4.32 17.10 17.44
C TYR A 434 5.69 17.62 17.85
N TYR A 435 6.33 18.44 17.01
CA TYR A 435 7.61 19.06 17.33
C TYR A 435 7.55 19.92 18.60
N LEU A 436 6.52 20.76 18.74
CA LEU A 436 6.34 21.63 19.91
C LEU A 436 6.08 20.80 21.18
N LEU A 437 5.20 19.81 21.11
CA LEU A 437 4.91 18.92 22.24
C LEU A 437 6.14 18.10 22.64
N MET A 438 6.90 17.59 21.67
CA MET A 438 8.16 16.90 21.95
C MET A 438 9.23 17.81 22.57
N LYS A 439 9.12 19.13 22.50
CA LYS A 439 10.02 20.06 23.20
C LYS A 439 9.51 20.50 24.56
N HIS A 440 8.20 20.66 24.71
CA HIS A 440 7.63 21.36 25.87
C HIS A 440 6.79 20.46 26.78
N LEU A 441 6.25 19.34 26.30
CA LEU A 441 5.40 18.46 27.10
C LEU A 441 6.25 17.61 28.05
N PRO A 442 6.06 17.68 29.38
CA PRO A 442 6.86 16.92 30.34
C PRO A 442 6.76 15.41 30.16
N SER A 443 5.56 14.89 29.85
CA SER A 443 5.35 13.45 29.62
C SER A 443 6.11 12.91 28.40
N ALA A 444 6.53 13.79 27.48
CA ALA A 444 7.30 13.42 26.30
C ALA A 444 8.82 13.41 26.55
N GLN A 445 9.29 13.84 27.73
CA GLN A 445 10.73 13.98 28.01
C GLN A 445 11.52 12.68 27.82
N ARG A 446 10.99 11.57 28.36
CA ARG A 446 11.54 10.21 28.18
C ARG A 446 11.72 9.80 26.71
N PHE A 447 10.86 10.26 25.80
CA PHE A 447 10.90 9.90 24.37
C PHE A 447 12.01 10.63 23.59
N ARG A 448 12.63 11.65 24.20
CA ARG A 448 13.70 12.45 23.59
C ARG A 448 15.09 11.82 23.75
N GLU A 449 15.20 10.77 24.56
CA GLU A 449 16.46 10.09 24.83
C GLU A 449 16.85 9.23 23.62
N ASN A 450 17.70 9.79 22.74
CA ASN A 450 18.32 9.04 21.65
C ASN A 450 19.28 7.98 22.14
#